data_AF-A0A9R1TR94-F1
#
_entry.id   AF-A0A9R1TR94-F1
#
_cell.length_a   1.000
_cell.length_b   1.000
_cell.length_c   1.000
_cell.angle_alpha   90.00
_cell.angle_beta   90.00
_cell.angle_gamma   90.00
#
_symmetry.space_group_name_H-M   'P 1'
#
loop_
_entity.id
_entity.type
_entity.pdbx_description
1 polymer ?
#
loop_
_entity_poly.entity_id
_entity_poly.type
_entity_poly.pdbx_seq_one_letter_code
_entity_poly.pdbx_strand_id
1 'polypeptide(L)'
;MNIKARRNIMKMVVAGVLYILICNVGYGESHEIDEIVRNLILDVTNTMYHARFSVTAFLCSTTDDLNNFSEFLSKNYKLHTILMLSKDYFLTLNDFELSHTNFYVFDLDCSASHELLIEVNEKGMFSAPGKWLMLQDSRLSRTSINETHLKNIFGNLSIFPDSEVTIALRIEDTAVKLLSIYRPNLIADLTFEDRGMWNQEKGIQLQNNDESSRRRTNIMQLPLRAAAVITHPNTMNHWEDCQEKRVDAVSKVGYAFTKLLAARMNTTVNFTFTPSWGYKSPNGTWDGIVAGLIRDEIDLGGTGMFITEHRIGVISYINLYTPSRVRFVFRRPPLSYVSNLFVLPFARNVWIATTLFCSFGYIILYL
;
A
#
# COMPACT_ATOMS: atom_id res chain seq x y z
N MET A 1 57.84 -49.69 2.45
CA MET A 1 56.39 -49.95 2.32
C MET A 1 56.03 -50.02 0.84
N ASN A 2 55.41 -51.11 0.42
CA ASN A 2 55.35 -51.61 -0.97
C ASN A 2 54.52 -50.67 -1.89
N ILE A 3 54.99 -50.38 -3.11
CA ILE A 3 54.37 -49.47 -4.09
C ILE A 3 52.91 -49.88 -4.41
N LYS A 4 52.62 -51.18 -4.32
CA LYS A 4 51.27 -51.74 -4.48
C LYS A 4 50.27 -51.26 -3.41
N ALA A 5 50.74 -51.02 -2.18
CA ALA A 5 49.89 -50.56 -1.07
C ALA A 5 49.53 -49.07 -1.22
N ARG A 6 50.47 -48.22 -1.66
CA ARG A 6 50.18 -46.80 -1.97
C ARG A 6 49.14 -46.65 -3.08
N ARG A 7 49.17 -47.51 -4.09
CA ARG A 7 48.23 -47.47 -5.22
C ARG A 7 46.81 -47.88 -4.81
N ASN A 8 46.66 -48.80 -3.86
CA ASN A 8 45.36 -49.20 -3.32
C ASN A 8 44.77 -48.15 -2.36
N ILE A 9 45.60 -47.51 -1.52
CA ILE A 9 45.17 -46.42 -0.66
C ILE A 9 44.74 -45.21 -1.50
N MET A 10 45.48 -44.86 -2.55
CA MET A 10 45.10 -43.77 -3.46
C MET A 10 43.76 -44.07 -4.16
N LYS A 11 43.51 -45.32 -4.58
CA LYS A 11 42.23 -45.72 -5.17
C LYS A 11 41.06 -45.65 -4.18
N MET A 12 41.27 -46.02 -2.92
CA MET A 12 40.26 -45.89 -1.86
C MET A 12 39.96 -44.43 -1.53
N VAL A 13 40.98 -43.57 -1.48
CA VAL A 13 40.80 -42.12 -1.23
C VAL A 13 40.10 -41.46 -2.40
N VAL A 14 40.46 -41.78 -3.64
CA VAL A 14 39.77 -41.24 -4.84
C VAL A 14 38.34 -41.75 -4.90
N ALA A 15 38.06 -43.03 -4.60
CA ALA A 15 36.71 -43.56 -4.55
C ALA A 15 35.87 -42.94 -3.41
N GLY A 16 36.47 -42.69 -2.24
CA GLY A 16 35.82 -42.00 -1.13
C GLY A 16 35.53 -40.53 -1.43
N VAL A 17 36.45 -39.83 -2.09
CA VAL A 17 36.24 -38.44 -2.54
C VAL A 17 35.22 -38.37 -3.67
N LEU A 18 35.20 -39.33 -4.59
CA LEU A 18 34.18 -39.42 -5.63
C LEU A 18 32.80 -39.76 -5.04
N TYR A 19 32.73 -40.63 -4.03
CA TYR A 19 31.48 -40.96 -3.34
C TYR A 19 30.96 -39.77 -2.52
N ILE A 20 31.85 -39.00 -1.87
CA ILE A 20 31.48 -37.76 -1.18
C ILE A 20 31.07 -36.67 -2.18
N LEU A 21 31.70 -36.57 -3.36
CA LEU A 21 31.30 -35.65 -4.43
C LEU A 21 29.96 -36.06 -5.08
N ILE A 22 29.70 -37.36 -5.26
CA ILE A 22 28.43 -37.87 -5.80
C ILE A 22 27.31 -37.78 -4.75
N CYS A 23 27.62 -37.91 -3.46
CA CYS A 23 26.63 -37.73 -2.37
C CYS A 23 26.41 -36.27 -1.97
N ASN A 24 27.33 -35.34 -2.31
CA ASN A 24 27.15 -33.89 -2.11
C ASN A 24 26.56 -33.17 -3.33
N VAL A 25 26.28 -33.86 -4.43
CA VAL A 25 25.23 -33.37 -5.35
C VAL A 25 23.91 -33.60 -4.62
N GLY A 26 23.55 -32.66 -3.76
CA GLY A 26 22.19 -32.57 -3.27
C GLY A 26 21.29 -32.48 -4.50
N TYR A 27 20.58 -33.57 -4.80
CA TYR A 27 19.42 -33.50 -5.68
C TYR A 27 18.46 -32.52 -4.99
N GLY A 28 18.55 -31.24 -5.36
CA GLY A 28 17.48 -30.29 -5.09
C GLY A 28 16.24 -30.87 -5.75
N GLU A 29 15.18 -31.08 -4.98
CA GLU A 29 13.88 -31.48 -5.50
C GLU A 29 13.49 -30.46 -6.59
N SER A 30 13.53 -30.90 -7.85
CA SER A 30 13.16 -30.08 -9.00
C SER A 30 11.68 -30.27 -9.25
N HIS A 31 10.91 -29.19 -9.18
CA HIS A 31 9.47 -29.19 -9.44
C HIS A 31 9.20 -28.89 -10.91
N GLU A 32 8.36 -29.68 -11.55
CA GLU A 32 7.97 -29.47 -12.95
C GLU A 32 7.00 -28.28 -13.07
N ILE A 33 7.31 -27.35 -13.97
CA ILE A 33 6.44 -26.20 -14.26
C ILE A 33 5.47 -26.62 -15.39
N ASP A 34 4.39 -27.29 -14.99
CA ASP A 34 3.41 -27.82 -15.93
C ASP A 34 2.50 -26.73 -16.56
N GLU A 35 1.59 -27.14 -17.43
CA GLU A 35 0.65 -26.22 -18.09
C GLU A 35 -0.27 -25.49 -17.08
N ILE A 36 -0.63 -26.17 -15.99
CA ILE A 36 -1.53 -25.66 -14.95
C ILE A 36 -0.90 -24.48 -14.23
N VAL A 37 0.34 -24.63 -13.76
CA VAL A 37 1.06 -23.55 -13.07
C VAL A 37 1.26 -22.33 -13.98
N ARG A 38 1.64 -22.55 -15.25
CA ARG A 38 1.91 -21.46 -16.20
C ARG A 38 0.64 -20.67 -16.54
N ASN A 39 -0.46 -21.36 -16.82
CA ASN A 39 -1.74 -20.71 -17.13
C ASN A 39 -2.33 -20.01 -15.90
N LEU A 40 -2.20 -20.60 -14.70
CA LEU A 40 -2.60 -19.96 -13.45
C LEU A 40 -1.88 -18.62 -13.25
N ILE A 41 -0.55 -18.60 -13.37
CA ILE A 41 0.23 -17.36 -13.19
C ILE A 41 -0.20 -16.30 -14.20
N LEU A 42 -0.42 -16.70 -15.46
CA LEU A 42 -0.89 -15.79 -16.50
C LEU A 42 -2.27 -15.22 -16.16
N ASP A 43 -3.21 -16.04 -15.73
CA ASP A 43 -4.57 -15.61 -15.40
C ASP A 43 -4.61 -14.71 -14.15
N VAL A 44 -3.88 -15.05 -13.09
CA VAL A 44 -3.80 -14.23 -11.87
C VAL A 44 -3.26 -12.84 -12.21
N THR A 45 -2.20 -12.77 -13.02
CA THR A 45 -1.60 -11.47 -13.40
C THR A 45 -2.51 -10.63 -14.30
N ASN A 46 -3.42 -11.25 -15.05
CA ASN A 46 -4.34 -10.55 -15.96
C ASN A 46 -5.65 -10.14 -15.29
N THR A 47 -6.22 -11.01 -14.45
CA THR A 47 -7.62 -10.89 -14.02
C THR A 47 -7.76 -10.40 -12.59
N MET A 48 -6.87 -10.78 -11.67
CA MET A 48 -7.07 -10.53 -10.24
C MET A 48 -6.76 -9.09 -9.83
N TYR A 49 -5.86 -8.42 -10.57
CA TYR A 49 -5.30 -7.13 -10.14
C TYR A 49 -5.37 -6.02 -11.19
N HIS A 50 -5.97 -6.29 -12.36
CA HIS A 50 -6.27 -5.34 -13.44
C HIS A 50 -5.13 -4.38 -13.84
N ALA A 51 -3.87 -4.75 -13.62
CA ALA A 51 -2.71 -3.93 -13.95
C ALA A 51 -1.68 -4.72 -14.75
N ARG A 52 -0.77 -3.99 -15.41
CA ARG A 52 0.37 -4.59 -16.10
C ARG A 52 1.47 -4.83 -15.09
N PHE A 53 1.68 -6.10 -14.76
CA PHE A 53 2.75 -6.49 -13.85
C PHE A 53 3.99 -6.99 -14.59
N SER A 54 5.15 -6.72 -14.01
CA SER A 54 6.37 -7.48 -14.23
C SER A 54 6.43 -8.62 -13.24
N VAL A 55 6.60 -9.85 -13.75
CA VAL A 55 6.58 -11.09 -12.96
C VAL A 55 7.99 -11.45 -12.53
N THR A 56 8.27 -11.47 -11.24
CA THR A 56 9.52 -12.02 -10.71
C THR A 56 9.21 -13.38 -10.07
N ALA A 57 9.67 -14.46 -10.67
CA ALA A 57 9.38 -15.82 -10.23
C ALA A 57 10.60 -16.47 -9.57
N PHE A 58 10.45 -16.91 -8.34
CA PHE A 58 11.43 -17.68 -7.58
C PHE A 58 10.96 -19.15 -7.57
N LEU A 59 11.60 -20.00 -8.36
CA LEU A 59 11.18 -21.38 -8.62
C LEU A 59 12.37 -22.34 -8.49
N CYS A 60 12.14 -23.58 -8.05
CA CYS A 60 13.13 -24.66 -8.05
C CYS A 60 12.78 -25.68 -9.13
N SER A 61 13.17 -25.40 -10.38
CA SER A 61 12.88 -26.28 -11.53
C SER A 61 14.14 -26.53 -12.35
N THR A 62 14.04 -27.39 -13.37
CA THR A 62 15.14 -27.62 -14.31
C THR A 62 15.38 -26.38 -15.16
N THR A 63 16.61 -26.21 -15.66
CA THR A 63 16.93 -25.07 -16.54
C THR A 63 16.06 -25.04 -17.79
N ASP A 64 15.69 -26.22 -18.30
CA ASP A 64 14.85 -26.35 -19.49
C ASP A 64 13.42 -25.88 -19.22
N ASP A 65 12.85 -26.25 -18.06
CA ASP A 65 11.52 -25.79 -17.64
C ASP A 65 11.48 -24.29 -17.38
N LEU A 66 12.52 -23.72 -16.76
CA LEU A 66 12.63 -22.28 -16.54
C LEU A 66 12.72 -21.50 -17.87
N ASN A 67 13.48 -22.02 -18.84
CA ASN A 67 13.57 -21.42 -20.18
C ASN A 67 12.24 -21.52 -20.94
N ASN A 68 11.57 -22.68 -20.89
CA ASN A 68 10.25 -22.88 -21.48
C ASN A 68 9.21 -21.95 -20.85
N PHE A 69 9.28 -21.72 -19.53
CA PHE A 69 8.41 -20.78 -18.84
C PHE A 69 8.71 -19.33 -19.22
N SER A 70 9.99 -18.95 -19.35
CA SER A 70 10.41 -17.63 -19.86
C SER A 70 9.85 -17.37 -21.26
N GLU A 71 9.95 -18.36 -22.16
CA GLU A 71 9.40 -18.26 -23.52
C GLU A 71 7.88 -18.10 -23.50
N PHE A 72 7.19 -18.86 -22.64
CA PHE A 72 5.74 -18.76 -22.46
C PHE A 72 5.31 -17.36 -21.98
N LEU A 73 5.97 -16.79 -20.97
CA LEU A 73 5.67 -15.44 -20.49
C LEU A 73 5.97 -14.37 -21.56
N SER A 74 7.06 -14.53 -22.31
CA SER A 74 7.43 -13.66 -23.43
C SER A 74 6.37 -13.66 -24.53
N LYS A 75 5.90 -14.84 -24.94
CA LYS A 75 4.82 -15.01 -25.93
C LYS A 75 3.52 -14.33 -25.52
N ASN A 76 3.28 -14.23 -24.21
CA ASN A 76 2.12 -13.56 -23.63
C ASN A 76 2.39 -12.09 -23.23
N TYR A 77 3.48 -11.49 -23.74
CA TYR A 77 3.84 -10.09 -23.53
C TYR A 77 4.02 -9.69 -22.05
N LYS A 78 4.53 -10.60 -21.21
CA LYS A 78 4.82 -10.34 -19.80
C LYS A 78 6.31 -10.05 -19.62
N LEU A 79 6.61 -8.87 -19.06
CA LEU A 79 7.95 -8.59 -18.54
C LEU A 79 8.20 -9.51 -17.35
N HIS A 80 9.33 -10.21 -17.32
CA HIS A 80 9.58 -11.16 -16.27
C HIS A 80 11.07 -11.32 -15.94
N THR A 81 11.32 -11.80 -14.73
CA THR A 81 12.62 -12.24 -14.25
C THR A 81 12.40 -13.58 -13.56
N ILE A 82 13.13 -14.61 -13.96
CA ILE A 82 13.02 -15.95 -13.38
C ILE A 82 14.32 -16.24 -12.65
N LEU A 83 14.20 -16.63 -11.38
CA LEU A 83 15.29 -16.88 -10.49
C LEU A 83 15.19 -18.31 -9.96
N MET A 84 16.30 -19.03 -10.07
CA MET A 84 16.40 -20.39 -9.55
C MET A 84 16.63 -20.34 -8.04
N LEU A 85 15.71 -20.96 -7.28
CA LEU A 85 15.86 -21.16 -5.85
C LEU A 85 16.79 -22.36 -5.59
N SER A 86 17.96 -22.09 -5.02
CA SER A 86 18.88 -23.11 -4.53
C SER A 86 19.50 -22.65 -3.21
N LYS A 87 19.74 -23.59 -2.29
CA LYS A 87 20.45 -23.32 -1.02
C LYS A 87 21.86 -22.78 -1.24
N ASP A 88 22.44 -23.06 -2.40
CA ASP A 88 23.79 -22.63 -2.75
C ASP A 88 23.85 -21.19 -3.30
N TYR A 89 22.70 -20.57 -3.59
CA TYR A 89 22.62 -19.25 -4.19
C TYR A 89 21.72 -18.32 -3.37
N PHE A 90 22.34 -17.51 -2.50
CA PHE A 90 21.66 -16.46 -1.77
C PHE A 90 21.41 -15.27 -2.71
N LEU A 91 20.15 -15.09 -3.11
CA LEU A 91 19.71 -13.90 -3.84
C LEU A 91 19.62 -12.74 -2.86
N THR A 92 20.53 -11.78 -2.93
CA THR A 92 20.33 -10.51 -2.24
C THR A 92 19.19 -9.76 -2.93
N LEU A 93 18.02 -9.70 -2.31
CA LEU A 93 16.85 -8.94 -2.82
C LEU A 93 17.06 -7.40 -2.84
N ASN A 94 18.30 -6.92 -2.70
CA ASN A 94 18.62 -5.50 -2.56
C ASN A 94 18.37 -4.69 -3.85
N ASP A 95 18.26 -5.37 -4.99
CA ASP A 95 18.06 -4.72 -6.30
C ASP A 95 16.58 -4.54 -6.68
N PHE A 96 15.64 -5.05 -5.86
CA PHE A 96 14.20 -4.96 -6.16
C PHE A 96 13.57 -3.72 -5.55
N GLU A 97 13.34 -2.70 -6.38
CA GLU A 97 12.55 -1.54 -5.99
C GLU A 97 11.06 -1.91 -5.91
N LEU A 98 10.41 -1.65 -4.77
CA LEU A 98 8.99 -1.91 -4.59
C LEU A 98 8.16 -0.98 -5.49
N SER A 99 7.43 -1.56 -6.44
CA SER A 99 6.56 -0.83 -7.36
C SER A 99 5.18 -1.49 -7.42
N HIS A 100 4.14 -0.67 -7.67
CA HIS A 100 2.78 -1.14 -7.99
C HIS A 100 2.71 -2.04 -9.23
N THR A 101 3.77 -2.08 -10.03
CA THR A 101 3.91 -2.95 -11.21
C THR A 101 4.57 -4.28 -10.91
N ASN A 102 5.04 -4.54 -9.69
CA ASN A 102 5.77 -5.79 -9.41
C ASN A 102 4.82 -6.87 -8.92
N PHE A 103 4.99 -8.07 -9.46
CA PHE A 103 4.26 -9.26 -9.04
C PHE A 103 5.25 -10.40 -8.83
N TYR A 104 5.29 -10.92 -7.61
CA TYR A 104 6.23 -11.95 -7.19
C TYR A 104 5.53 -13.31 -7.17
N VAL A 105 6.15 -14.30 -7.80
CA VAL A 105 5.72 -15.70 -7.75
C VAL A 105 6.76 -16.48 -6.98
N PHE A 106 6.30 -17.31 -6.06
CA PHE A 106 7.19 -18.03 -5.16
C PHE A 106 6.69 -19.45 -4.94
N ASP A 107 7.55 -20.44 -5.14
CA ASP A 107 7.22 -21.84 -4.87
C ASP A 107 7.58 -22.22 -3.42
N LEU A 108 6.55 -22.57 -2.63
CA LEU A 108 6.68 -22.91 -1.21
C LEU A 108 7.31 -24.29 -0.98
N ASP A 109 7.19 -25.20 -1.95
CA ASP A 109 7.67 -26.57 -1.81
C ASP A 109 9.19 -26.67 -2.03
N CYS A 110 9.82 -25.61 -2.52
CA CYS A 110 11.26 -25.53 -2.68
C CYS A 110 12.02 -25.59 -1.34
N SER A 111 13.13 -26.33 -1.31
CA SER A 111 13.93 -26.52 -0.09
C SER A 111 14.55 -25.24 0.53
N ALA A 112 14.66 -24.17 -0.25
CA ALA A 112 15.16 -22.85 0.18
C ALA A 112 14.03 -21.84 0.47
N SER A 113 12.76 -22.28 0.46
CA SER A 113 11.61 -21.37 0.56
C SER A 113 11.56 -20.63 1.91
N HIS A 114 11.78 -21.35 3.00
CA HIS A 114 11.70 -20.77 4.35
C HIS A 114 12.72 -19.63 4.58
N GLU A 115 13.95 -19.77 4.07
CA GLU A 115 14.99 -18.75 4.19
C GLU A 115 14.62 -17.48 3.42
N LEU A 116 14.08 -17.62 2.21
CA LEU A 116 13.62 -16.48 1.43
C LEU A 116 12.42 -15.77 2.08
N LEU A 117 11.47 -16.51 2.66
CA LEU A 117 10.31 -15.91 3.34
C LEU A 117 10.74 -15.01 4.51
N ILE A 118 11.78 -15.41 5.25
CA ILE A 118 12.35 -14.59 6.32
C ILE A 118 12.98 -13.33 5.75
N GLU A 119 13.79 -13.44 4.69
CA GLU A 119 14.43 -12.27 4.07
C GLU A 119 13.39 -11.27 3.52
N VAL A 120 12.36 -11.76 2.83
CA VAL A 120 11.24 -10.97 2.31
C VAL A 120 10.52 -10.23 3.44
N ASN A 121 10.34 -10.89 4.58
CA ASN A 121 9.72 -10.32 5.77
C ASN A 121 10.58 -9.23 6.40
N GLU A 122 11.87 -9.51 6.62
CA GLU A 122 12.83 -8.56 7.20
C GLU A 122 12.98 -7.30 6.35
N LYS A 123 12.84 -7.42 5.03
CA LYS A 123 12.82 -6.30 4.08
C LYS A 123 11.47 -5.60 3.96
N GLY A 124 10.44 -6.07 4.66
CA GLY A 124 9.10 -5.48 4.64
C GLY A 124 8.38 -5.60 3.28
N MET A 125 8.82 -6.49 2.39
CA MET A 125 8.32 -6.56 1.01
C MET A 125 6.90 -7.15 0.88
N PHE A 126 6.34 -7.70 1.96
CA PHE A 126 4.92 -8.08 2.03
C PHE A 126 3.99 -6.87 2.08
N SER A 127 4.47 -5.72 2.58
CA SER A 127 3.68 -4.50 2.66
C SER A 127 3.36 -3.97 1.27
N ALA A 128 2.27 -3.21 1.16
CA ALA A 128 1.92 -2.57 -0.10
C ALA A 128 3.10 -1.72 -0.63
N PRO A 129 3.38 -1.72 -1.94
CA PRO A 129 2.51 -2.18 -3.02
C PRO A 129 2.79 -3.59 -3.57
N GLY A 130 3.66 -4.38 -2.93
CA GLY A 130 4.08 -5.69 -3.43
C GLY A 130 2.92 -6.70 -3.48
N LYS A 131 2.87 -7.51 -4.55
CA LYS A 131 1.89 -8.59 -4.73
C LYS A 131 2.58 -9.93 -4.83
N TRP A 132 2.12 -10.90 -4.06
CA TRP A 132 2.75 -12.20 -3.90
C TRP A 132 1.76 -13.33 -4.23
N LEU A 133 2.18 -14.22 -5.12
CA LEU A 133 1.52 -15.48 -5.41
C LEU A 133 2.43 -16.62 -4.98
N MET A 134 2.01 -17.36 -3.96
CA MET A 134 2.75 -18.47 -3.40
C MET A 134 2.16 -19.78 -3.92
N LEU A 135 2.92 -20.54 -4.69
CA LEU A 135 2.53 -21.82 -5.25
C LEU A 135 2.79 -22.90 -4.21
N GLN A 136 1.83 -23.82 -4.05
CA GLN A 136 1.99 -24.98 -3.19
C GLN A 136 1.17 -26.15 -3.72
N ASP A 137 1.81 -27.30 -3.88
CA ASP A 137 1.19 -28.52 -4.35
C ASP A 137 0.81 -29.45 -3.20
N SER A 138 -0.47 -29.41 -2.80
CA SER A 138 -0.96 -30.22 -1.70
C SER A 138 -0.98 -31.72 -2.01
N ARG A 139 -0.86 -32.12 -3.28
CA ARG A 139 -0.77 -33.52 -3.69
C ARG A 139 0.57 -34.16 -3.31
N LEU A 140 1.62 -33.35 -3.23
CA LEU A 140 2.97 -33.80 -2.86
C LEU A 140 3.14 -33.97 -1.35
N SER A 141 2.31 -33.27 -0.55
CA SER A 141 2.35 -33.36 0.90
C SER A 141 1.56 -34.56 1.42
N ARG A 142 2.24 -35.50 2.10
CA ARG A 142 1.59 -36.68 2.73
C ARG A 142 0.63 -36.31 3.87
N THR A 143 0.69 -35.08 4.35
CA THR A 143 -0.23 -34.51 5.34
C THR A 143 -1.15 -33.53 4.62
N SER A 144 -2.47 -33.64 4.83
CA SER A 144 -3.40 -32.63 4.34
C SER A 144 -2.91 -31.26 4.79
N ILE A 145 -2.64 -30.35 3.83
CA ILE A 145 -2.22 -28.99 4.14
C ILE A 145 -3.39 -28.32 4.85
N ASN A 146 -3.33 -28.35 6.18
CA ASN A 146 -4.32 -27.76 7.05
C ASN A 146 -3.88 -26.33 7.37
N GLU A 147 -4.83 -25.47 7.72
CA GLU A 147 -4.56 -24.10 8.17
C GLU A 147 -3.49 -24.05 9.27
N THR A 148 -3.36 -25.10 10.09
CA THR A 148 -2.32 -25.21 11.12
C THR A 148 -0.91 -25.21 10.57
N HIS A 149 -0.66 -25.88 9.43
CA HIS A 149 0.65 -25.89 8.79
C HIS A 149 0.99 -24.51 8.22
N LEU A 150 0.03 -23.88 7.55
CA LEU A 150 0.19 -22.51 7.04
C LEU A 150 0.41 -21.50 8.16
N LYS A 151 -0.28 -21.65 9.30
CA LYS A 151 -0.03 -20.84 10.50
C LYS A 151 1.40 -21.01 11.04
N ASN A 152 2.00 -22.19 10.93
CA ASN A 152 3.38 -22.40 11.35
C ASN A 152 4.38 -21.69 10.42
N ILE A 153 4.11 -21.66 9.12
CA ILE A 153 4.98 -20.98 8.13
C ILE A 153 4.83 -19.46 8.23
N PHE A 154 3.59 -18.96 8.23
CA PHE A 154 3.28 -17.54 8.07
C PHE A 154 3.00 -16.82 9.40
N GLY A 155 2.85 -17.54 10.51
CA GLY A 155 2.35 -16.99 11.78
C GLY A 155 3.25 -15.91 12.40
N ASN A 156 4.55 -15.93 12.10
CA ASN A 156 5.52 -14.95 12.59
C ASN A 156 5.84 -13.86 11.57
N LEU A 157 5.20 -13.87 10.39
CA LEU A 157 5.47 -12.89 9.34
C LEU A 157 4.54 -11.66 9.48
N SER A 158 5.06 -10.52 9.04
CA SER A 158 4.43 -9.20 9.04
C SER A 158 3.53 -9.01 7.83
N ILE A 159 2.48 -9.83 7.72
CA ILE A 159 1.50 -9.81 6.62
C ILE A 159 0.23 -9.12 7.13
N PHE A 160 0.16 -7.79 7.00
CA PHE A 160 -0.91 -6.95 7.54
C PHE A 160 -2.05 -6.72 6.53
N PRO A 161 -3.14 -5.99 6.89
CA PRO A 161 -4.30 -5.85 6.02
C PRO A 161 -4.02 -5.25 4.64
N ASP A 162 -2.93 -4.49 4.47
CA ASP A 162 -2.49 -3.92 3.19
C ASP A 162 -1.68 -4.91 2.33
N SER A 163 -1.22 -6.02 2.90
CA SER A 163 -0.36 -7.00 2.23
C SER A 163 -1.14 -7.86 1.23
N GLU A 164 -0.70 -7.90 -0.02
CA GLU A 164 -1.33 -8.72 -1.07
C GLU A 164 -0.61 -10.06 -1.22
N VAL A 165 -0.87 -10.97 -0.28
CA VAL A 165 -0.32 -12.34 -0.29
C VAL A 165 -1.44 -13.33 -0.57
N THR A 166 -1.28 -14.10 -1.65
CA THR A 166 -2.21 -15.15 -2.08
C THR A 166 -1.47 -16.46 -2.25
N ILE A 167 -1.97 -17.51 -1.60
CA ILE A 167 -1.51 -18.89 -1.77
C ILE A 167 -2.38 -19.57 -2.83
N ALA A 168 -1.74 -20.13 -3.84
CA ALA A 168 -2.33 -21.01 -4.83
C ALA A 168 -2.10 -22.48 -4.41
N LEU A 169 -3.12 -23.05 -3.77
CA LEU A 169 -3.12 -24.43 -3.30
C LEU A 169 -3.62 -25.34 -4.41
N ARG A 170 -2.74 -26.13 -5.02
CA ARG A 170 -3.15 -27.16 -5.97
C ARG A 170 -3.71 -28.36 -5.21
N ILE A 171 -5.02 -28.55 -5.30
CA ILE A 171 -5.74 -29.63 -4.60
C ILE A 171 -5.96 -30.82 -5.53
N GLU A 172 -6.21 -30.55 -6.81
CA GLU A 172 -6.47 -31.55 -7.85
C GLU A 172 -5.55 -31.31 -9.06
N ASP A 173 -5.55 -32.24 -10.01
CA ASP A 173 -4.72 -32.13 -11.21
C ASP A 173 -5.07 -30.90 -12.06
N THR A 174 -6.34 -30.51 -12.09
CA THR A 174 -6.88 -29.44 -12.96
C THR A 174 -7.44 -28.24 -12.22
N ALA A 175 -7.42 -28.26 -10.88
CA ALA A 175 -8.02 -27.22 -10.05
C ALA A 175 -7.09 -26.72 -8.94
N VAL A 176 -7.06 -25.40 -8.76
CA VAL A 176 -6.23 -24.69 -7.78
C VAL A 176 -7.12 -23.79 -6.94
N LYS A 177 -7.05 -23.95 -5.62
CA LYS A 177 -7.74 -23.06 -4.68
C LYS A 177 -6.89 -21.82 -4.39
N LEU A 178 -7.51 -20.66 -4.42
CA LEU A 178 -6.86 -19.38 -4.11
C LEU A 178 -7.22 -18.94 -2.69
N LEU A 179 -6.22 -18.79 -1.84
CA LEU A 179 -6.37 -18.42 -0.44
C LEU A 179 -5.54 -17.18 -0.15
N SER A 180 -6.17 -16.07 0.20
CA SER A 180 -5.42 -14.89 0.64
C SER A 180 -5.18 -14.95 2.14
N ILE A 181 -4.00 -14.52 2.58
CA ILE A 181 -3.59 -14.55 3.99
C ILE A 181 -3.26 -13.14 4.47
N TYR A 182 -3.66 -12.83 5.69
CA TYR A 182 -3.25 -11.61 6.39
C TYR A 182 -3.54 -11.75 7.88
N ARG A 183 -2.95 -10.88 8.69
CA ARG A 183 -3.29 -10.72 10.10
C ARG A 183 -3.91 -9.33 10.33
N PRO A 184 -5.02 -9.23 11.06
CA PRO A 184 -5.69 -7.95 11.32
C PRO A 184 -4.82 -6.92 12.05
N ASN A 185 -3.96 -7.39 12.96
CA ASN A 185 -3.02 -6.58 13.73
C ASN A 185 -1.86 -7.45 14.28
N LEU A 186 -0.93 -6.83 15.01
CA LEU A 186 0.26 -7.47 15.59
C LEU A 186 -0.03 -8.61 16.58
N ILE A 187 -1.20 -8.59 17.22
CA ILE A 187 -1.58 -9.53 18.29
C ILE A 187 -2.48 -10.64 17.73
N ALA A 188 -3.26 -10.33 16.70
CA ALA A 188 -4.22 -11.23 16.12
C ALA A 188 -3.56 -12.40 15.35
N ASP A 189 -4.28 -13.52 15.36
CA ASP A 189 -3.95 -14.69 14.55
C ASP A 189 -4.09 -14.42 13.05
N LEU A 190 -3.39 -15.24 12.27
CA LEU A 190 -3.51 -15.25 10.82
C LEU A 190 -4.94 -15.60 10.39
N THR A 191 -5.49 -14.79 9.51
CA THR A 191 -6.80 -14.93 8.88
C THR A 191 -6.62 -15.45 7.45
N PHE A 192 -7.46 -16.41 7.08
CA PHE A 192 -7.50 -17.00 5.74
C PHE A 192 -8.77 -16.56 5.03
N GLU A 193 -8.62 -15.98 3.85
CA GLU A 193 -9.72 -15.53 3.01
C GLU A 193 -9.81 -16.42 1.76
N ASP A 194 -10.90 -17.17 1.64
CA ASP A 194 -11.17 -17.93 0.42
C ASP A 194 -11.46 -16.96 -0.73
N ARG A 195 -10.54 -16.90 -1.70
CA ARG A 195 -10.68 -16.03 -2.87
C ARG A 195 -11.44 -16.71 -3.99
N GLY A 196 -11.54 -18.03 -3.97
CA GLY A 196 -12.21 -18.83 -4.99
C GLY A 196 -11.30 -19.90 -5.57
N MET A 197 -11.60 -20.32 -6.80
CA MET A 197 -10.87 -21.39 -7.48
C MET A 197 -10.44 -20.98 -8.87
N TRP A 198 -9.35 -21.57 -9.34
CA TRP A 198 -8.92 -21.54 -10.72
C TRP A 198 -9.03 -22.95 -11.30
N ASN A 199 -9.48 -23.04 -12.54
CA ASN A 199 -9.43 -24.28 -13.32
C ASN A 199 -9.06 -23.97 -14.78
N GLN A 200 -8.54 -24.96 -15.49
CA GLN A 200 -8.04 -24.77 -16.85
C GLN A 200 -9.13 -24.39 -17.87
N GLU A 201 -10.38 -24.83 -17.67
CA GLU A 201 -11.48 -24.59 -18.63
C GLU A 201 -12.15 -23.21 -18.47
N LYS A 202 -12.31 -22.73 -17.24
CA LYS A 202 -13.09 -21.54 -16.88
C LYS A 202 -12.23 -20.41 -16.31
N GLY A 203 -10.94 -20.64 -16.09
CA GLY A 203 -10.01 -19.67 -15.51
C GLY A 203 -10.32 -19.37 -14.04
N ILE A 204 -10.07 -18.12 -13.62
CA ILE A 204 -10.29 -17.68 -12.24
C ILE A 204 -11.77 -17.43 -11.97
N GLN A 205 -12.28 -18.05 -10.90
CA GLN A 205 -13.62 -17.89 -10.36
C GLN A 205 -13.52 -17.30 -8.95
N LEU A 206 -13.55 -15.97 -8.87
CA LEU A 206 -13.50 -15.28 -7.59
C LEU A 206 -14.85 -15.31 -6.87
N GLN A 207 -14.82 -15.45 -5.55
CA GLN A 207 -16.03 -15.31 -4.73
C GLN A 207 -16.59 -13.87 -4.74
N ASN A 208 -15.68 -12.88 -4.82
CA ASN A 208 -16.01 -11.47 -4.98
C ASN A 208 -14.83 -10.72 -5.64
N ASN A 209 -15.14 -9.60 -6.27
CA ASN A 209 -14.17 -8.72 -6.94
C ASN A 209 -13.82 -7.50 -6.08
N ASP A 210 -14.06 -7.57 -4.78
CA ASP A 210 -13.74 -6.46 -3.87
C ASP A 210 -12.23 -6.44 -3.56
N GLU A 211 -11.63 -5.25 -3.64
CA GLU A 211 -10.25 -5.01 -3.25
C GLU A 211 -10.00 -5.33 -1.76
N SER A 212 -8.75 -5.65 -1.39
CA SER A 212 -8.35 -5.92 0.00
C SER A 212 -8.80 -4.81 0.96
N SER A 213 -8.64 -3.55 0.58
CA SER A 213 -9.07 -2.37 1.36
C SER A 213 -10.57 -2.33 1.69
N ARG A 214 -11.43 -2.99 0.88
CA ARG A 214 -12.87 -3.09 1.16
C ARG A 214 -13.22 -4.32 1.98
N ARG A 215 -12.48 -5.42 1.80
CA ARG A 215 -12.71 -6.69 2.50
C ARG A 215 -12.16 -6.68 3.93
N ARG A 216 -10.99 -6.07 4.13
CA ARG A 216 -10.21 -6.12 5.38
C ARG A 216 -10.43 -4.86 6.22
N THR A 217 -11.68 -4.64 6.61
CA THR A 217 -12.11 -3.45 7.38
C THR A 217 -12.28 -3.74 8.88
N ASN A 218 -11.68 -4.80 9.40
CA ASN A 218 -11.76 -5.15 10.81
C ASN A 218 -10.37 -5.41 11.37
N ILE A 219 -9.82 -4.44 12.10
CA ILE A 219 -8.50 -4.58 12.77
C ILE A 219 -8.63 -5.02 14.24
N MET A 220 -9.77 -5.58 14.61
CA MET A 220 -10.05 -6.20 15.91
C MET A 220 -9.76 -5.29 17.12
N GLN A 221 -10.33 -4.07 17.10
CA GLN A 221 -10.30 -3.13 18.23
C GLN A 221 -8.90 -2.67 18.66
N LEU A 222 -7.87 -2.85 17.81
CA LEU A 222 -6.51 -2.38 18.09
C LEU A 222 -6.48 -0.85 18.28
N PRO A 223 -6.14 -0.31 19.46
CA PRO A 223 -6.16 1.13 19.69
C PRO A 223 -5.10 1.84 18.84
N LEU A 224 -5.54 2.74 17.95
CA LEU A 224 -4.67 3.60 17.16
C LEU A 224 -4.34 4.90 17.92
N ARG A 225 -3.11 5.36 17.79
CA ARG A 225 -2.64 6.63 18.36
C ARG A 225 -2.77 7.72 17.32
N ALA A 226 -3.57 8.75 17.59
CA ALA A 226 -3.70 9.90 16.71
C ALA A 226 -3.21 11.17 17.40
N ALA A 227 -2.70 12.13 16.63
CA ALA A 227 -2.49 13.50 17.11
C ALA A 227 -3.37 14.48 16.35
N ALA A 228 -3.99 15.43 17.06
CA ALA A 228 -4.70 16.54 16.47
C ALA A 228 -4.05 17.89 16.86
N VAL A 229 -4.11 18.87 15.97
CA VAL A 229 -3.59 20.21 16.26
C VAL A 229 -4.63 21.02 17.01
N ILE A 230 -4.25 21.58 18.15
CA ILE A 230 -5.10 22.51 18.91
C ILE A 230 -4.35 23.83 19.06
N THR A 231 -5.01 24.93 18.68
CA THR A 231 -4.48 26.28 18.88
C THR A 231 -5.09 26.98 20.09
N HIS A 232 -6.27 26.53 20.55
CA HIS A 232 -6.97 27.10 21.71
C HIS A 232 -7.23 26.02 22.77
N PRO A 233 -6.76 26.18 24.02
CA PRO A 233 -6.92 25.14 25.05
C PRO A 233 -8.39 24.74 25.31
N ASN A 234 -9.33 25.68 25.18
CA ASN A 234 -10.76 25.41 25.40
C ASN A 234 -11.39 24.51 24.33
N THR A 235 -10.72 24.30 23.19
CA THR A 235 -11.17 23.41 22.11
C THR A 235 -11.44 21.99 22.63
N MET A 236 -10.71 21.51 23.64
CA MET A 236 -10.91 20.20 24.26
C MET A 236 -12.32 20.03 24.86
N ASN A 237 -12.91 21.11 25.39
CA ASN A 237 -14.23 21.07 26.02
C ASN A 237 -15.37 21.13 24.99
N HIS A 238 -15.08 21.58 23.78
CA HIS A 238 -16.06 21.91 22.72
C HIS A 238 -15.77 21.17 21.42
N TRP A 239 -15.35 19.91 21.54
CA TRP A 239 -14.81 19.13 20.44
C TRP A 239 -15.88 18.44 19.60
N GLU A 240 -16.92 17.95 20.28
CA GLU A 240 -18.08 17.27 19.66
C GLU A 240 -19.34 18.13 19.68
N ASP A 241 -19.29 19.30 20.30
CA ASP A 241 -20.41 20.23 20.33
C ASP A 241 -20.32 21.26 19.18
N CYS A 242 -21.44 21.95 18.97
CA CYS A 242 -21.53 23.01 17.97
C CYS A 242 -21.05 24.38 18.50
N GLN A 243 -20.32 24.42 19.61
CA GLN A 243 -19.79 25.66 20.17
C GLN A 243 -18.44 26.01 19.55
N GLU A 244 -18.11 27.32 19.54
CA GLU A 244 -16.86 27.83 18.98
C GLU A 244 -16.52 27.29 17.57
N LYS A 245 -17.52 27.25 16.67
CA LYS A 245 -17.39 26.60 15.34
C LYS A 245 -16.21 27.10 14.49
N ARG A 246 -15.73 28.31 14.75
CA ARG A 246 -14.62 28.94 14.00
C ARG A 246 -13.25 28.64 14.59
N VAL A 247 -13.20 28.11 15.80
CA VAL A 247 -11.96 27.76 16.52
C VAL A 247 -11.59 26.32 16.18
N ASP A 248 -10.34 26.10 15.77
CA ASP A 248 -9.78 24.78 15.43
C ASP A 248 -10.67 23.96 14.47
N ALA A 249 -11.37 24.63 13.55
CA ALA A 249 -12.38 24.02 12.69
C ALA A 249 -11.84 22.84 11.87
N VAL A 250 -10.61 22.95 11.36
CA VAL A 250 -9.96 21.88 10.58
C VAL A 250 -9.70 20.65 11.44
N SER A 251 -9.30 20.85 12.69
CA SER A 251 -9.00 19.78 13.64
C SER A 251 -10.28 19.10 14.13
N LYS A 252 -11.35 19.87 14.41
CA LYS A 252 -12.68 19.33 14.75
C LYS A 252 -13.24 18.45 13.62
N VAL A 253 -13.11 18.91 12.37
CA VAL A 253 -13.52 18.14 11.18
C VAL A 253 -12.65 16.89 11.03
N GLY A 254 -11.32 17.02 11.16
CA GLY A 254 -10.39 15.90 11.10
C GLY A 254 -10.72 14.81 12.12
N TYR A 255 -10.96 15.19 13.36
CA TYR A 255 -11.38 14.26 14.41
C TYR A 255 -12.67 13.52 14.11
N ALA A 256 -13.71 14.24 13.64
CA ALA A 256 -14.97 13.62 13.26
C ALA A 256 -14.75 12.57 12.15
N PHE A 257 -13.93 12.89 11.13
CA PHE A 257 -13.56 11.92 10.10
C PHE A 257 -12.76 10.75 10.66
N THR A 258 -11.79 10.99 11.53
CA THR A 258 -11.01 9.92 12.15
C THR A 258 -11.88 8.98 12.97
N LYS A 259 -12.87 9.48 13.74
CA LYS A 259 -13.84 8.62 14.43
C LYS A 259 -14.69 7.79 13.48
N LEU A 260 -15.10 8.36 12.34
CA LEU A 260 -15.85 7.61 11.32
C LEU A 260 -15.00 6.53 10.67
N LEU A 261 -13.73 6.81 10.36
CA LEU A 261 -12.79 5.83 9.86
C LEU A 261 -12.51 4.74 10.90
N ALA A 262 -12.40 5.12 12.17
CA ALA A 262 -12.21 4.19 13.27
C ALA A 262 -13.39 3.21 13.41
N ALA A 263 -14.61 3.74 13.38
CA ALA A 263 -15.83 2.94 13.40
C ALA A 263 -15.91 2.00 12.19
N ARG A 264 -15.53 2.49 11.00
CA ARG A 264 -15.50 1.69 9.77
C ARG A 264 -14.47 0.55 9.83
N MET A 265 -13.33 0.77 10.47
CA MET A 265 -12.24 -0.20 10.58
C MET A 265 -12.37 -1.12 11.83
N ASN A 266 -13.47 -1.01 12.58
CA ASN A 266 -13.68 -1.67 13.86
C ASN A 266 -12.50 -1.47 14.84
N THR A 267 -12.13 -0.20 15.05
CA THR A 267 -11.00 0.21 15.89
C THR A 267 -11.34 1.35 16.85
N THR A 268 -10.47 1.56 17.85
CA THR A 268 -10.50 2.72 18.76
C THR A 268 -9.36 3.67 18.46
N VAL A 269 -9.50 4.95 18.82
CA VAL A 269 -8.47 5.96 18.57
C VAL A 269 -8.23 6.77 19.84
N ASN A 270 -6.98 6.82 20.27
CA ASN A 270 -6.52 7.66 21.37
C ASN A 270 -5.90 8.93 20.81
N PHE A 271 -6.52 10.08 21.11
CA PHE A 271 -6.04 11.37 20.64
C PHE A 271 -5.07 12.00 21.64
N THR A 272 -3.93 12.41 21.11
CA THR A 272 -3.01 13.35 21.72
C THR A 272 -3.12 14.69 21.01
N PHE A 273 -2.67 15.76 21.66
CA PHE A 273 -2.84 17.11 21.14
C PHE A 273 -1.51 17.84 21.11
N THR A 274 -1.29 18.59 20.03
CA THR A 274 -0.05 19.33 19.79
C THR A 274 -0.37 20.70 19.21
N PRO A 275 0.44 21.74 19.47
CA PRO A 275 0.20 23.07 18.90
C PRO A 275 0.66 23.21 17.44
N SER A 276 1.36 22.21 16.88
CA SER A 276 2.01 22.31 15.56
C SER A 276 1.63 21.17 14.62
N TRP A 277 1.45 21.49 13.34
CA TRP A 277 1.25 20.50 12.28
C TRP A 277 2.52 19.71 11.97
N GLY A 278 3.69 20.33 12.14
CA GLY A 278 4.97 19.74 11.77
C GLY A 278 5.71 20.51 10.69
N TYR A 279 6.62 21.35 11.12
CA TYR A 279 7.53 22.18 10.35
C TYR A 279 8.96 21.72 10.57
N LYS A 280 9.75 21.75 9.49
CA LYS A 280 11.15 21.38 9.54
C LYS A 280 11.95 22.58 10.04
N SER A 281 12.65 22.40 11.15
CA SER A 281 13.59 23.38 11.70
C SER A 281 14.84 23.47 10.81
N PRO A 282 15.62 24.57 10.88
CA PRO A 282 16.89 24.70 10.14
C PRO A 282 17.87 23.54 10.40
N ASN A 283 17.83 22.95 11.60
CA ASN A 283 18.64 21.81 11.99
C ASN A 283 18.16 20.46 11.40
N GLY A 284 17.13 20.48 10.54
CA GLY A 284 16.59 19.29 9.87
C GLY A 284 15.55 18.52 10.67
N THR A 285 15.32 18.86 11.94
CA THR A 285 14.35 18.20 12.82
C THR A 285 12.92 18.66 12.56
N TRP A 286 11.96 17.75 12.68
CA TRP A 286 10.53 18.05 12.62
C TRP A 286 9.96 18.27 14.02
N ASP A 287 8.87 19.04 14.10
CA ASP A 287 8.02 19.16 15.29
C ASP A 287 6.59 18.63 15.00
N GLY A 288 5.67 18.81 15.96
CA GLY A 288 4.24 18.59 15.75
C GLY A 288 3.83 17.17 15.35
N ILE A 289 2.73 17.07 14.60
CA ILE A 289 2.22 15.78 14.10
C ILE A 289 3.25 15.05 13.23
N VAL A 290 3.95 15.77 12.33
CA VAL A 290 4.96 15.14 11.46
C VAL A 290 6.08 14.50 12.28
N ALA A 291 6.56 15.16 13.34
CA ALA A 291 7.58 14.55 14.21
C ALA A 291 7.07 13.29 14.90
N GLY A 292 5.83 13.31 15.39
CA GLY A 292 5.22 12.15 16.03
C GLY A 292 5.11 10.96 15.07
N LEU A 293 4.74 11.19 13.81
CA LEU A 293 4.68 10.14 12.78
C LEU A 293 6.07 9.58 12.47
N ILE A 294 7.07 10.45 12.27
CA ILE A 294 8.45 10.03 11.95
C ILE A 294 9.06 9.20 13.09
N ARG A 295 8.70 9.51 14.34
CA ARG A 295 9.21 8.83 15.55
C ARG A 295 8.36 7.64 15.98
N ASP A 296 7.34 7.28 15.21
CA ASP A 296 6.39 6.22 15.56
C ASP A 296 5.75 6.43 16.95
N GLU A 297 5.54 7.69 17.35
CA GLU A 297 4.84 8.07 18.57
C GLU A 297 3.31 8.08 18.36
N ILE A 298 2.88 8.29 17.11
CA ILE A 298 1.48 8.24 16.65
C ILE A 298 1.38 7.48 15.33
N ASP A 299 0.22 6.86 15.09
CA ASP A 299 -0.04 6.05 13.90
C ASP A 299 -0.69 6.87 12.78
N LEU A 300 -1.45 7.93 13.12
CA LEU A 300 -2.10 8.80 12.14
C LEU A 300 -2.26 10.25 12.60
N GLY A 301 -2.30 11.16 11.61
CA GLY A 301 -2.68 12.56 11.83
C GLY A 301 -4.20 12.72 11.88
N GLY A 302 -4.72 13.22 12.99
CA GLY A 302 -6.14 13.52 13.22
C GLY A 302 -6.57 14.92 12.76
N THR A 303 -5.72 15.65 12.04
CA THR A 303 -6.00 17.00 11.55
C THR A 303 -5.61 17.13 10.09
N GLY A 304 -6.50 17.73 9.28
CA GLY A 304 -6.23 18.01 7.88
C GLY A 304 -4.98 18.87 7.71
N MET A 305 -4.12 18.49 6.75
CA MET A 305 -2.86 19.17 6.48
C MET A 305 -2.60 19.27 4.99
N PHE A 306 -1.93 20.35 4.57
CA PHE A 306 -1.56 20.52 3.17
C PHE A 306 -0.41 19.60 2.77
N ILE A 307 -0.52 19.03 1.56
CA ILE A 307 0.57 18.36 0.87
C ILE A 307 1.59 19.44 0.48
N THR A 308 2.83 19.24 0.89
CA THR A 308 3.95 20.15 0.60
C THR A 308 5.16 19.33 0.18
N GLU A 309 6.04 19.91 -0.63
CA GLU A 309 7.27 19.26 -1.11
C GLU A 309 8.12 18.70 0.03
N HIS A 310 8.27 19.46 1.12
CA HIS A 310 9.07 19.00 2.26
C HIS A 310 8.47 17.80 3.00
N ARG A 311 7.17 17.57 2.91
CA ARG A 311 6.47 16.50 3.65
C ARG A 311 6.19 15.25 2.83
N ILE A 312 6.10 15.36 1.50
CA ILE A 312 5.72 14.22 0.64
C ILE A 312 6.75 13.08 0.68
N GLY A 313 8.01 13.38 1.01
CA GLY A 313 9.08 12.38 1.15
C GLY A 313 9.25 11.81 2.56
N VAL A 314 8.43 12.21 3.55
CA VAL A 314 8.56 11.74 4.95
C VAL A 314 7.27 11.20 5.56
N ILE A 315 6.11 11.54 5.00
CA ILE A 315 4.81 11.04 5.46
C ILE A 315 3.90 10.70 4.28
N SER A 316 3.01 9.74 4.50
CA SER A 316 1.95 9.36 3.56
C SER A 316 0.66 10.10 3.86
N TYR A 317 -0.12 10.41 2.83
CA TYR A 317 -1.37 11.16 2.95
C TYR A 317 -2.58 10.28 2.65
N ILE A 318 -3.61 10.43 3.46
CA ILE A 318 -4.95 9.93 3.16
C ILE A 318 -5.75 11.08 2.54
N ASN A 319 -6.38 10.83 1.41
CA ASN A 319 -7.15 11.86 0.71
C ASN A 319 -8.42 12.22 1.51
N LEU A 320 -8.53 13.48 1.94
CA LEU A 320 -9.77 14.01 2.51
C LEU A 320 -10.61 14.66 1.41
N TYR A 321 -11.86 14.23 1.27
CA TYR A 321 -12.82 14.76 0.30
C TYR A 321 -13.38 16.15 0.65
N THR A 322 -12.71 16.91 1.53
CA THR A 322 -13.12 18.27 1.89
C THR A 322 -12.50 19.28 0.92
N PRO A 323 -13.30 19.97 0.08
CA PRO A 323 -12.78 20.91 -0.89
C PRO A 323 -12.16 22.13 -0.20
N SER A 324 -10.84 22.27 -0.29
CA SER A 324 -10.10 23.42 0.21
C SER A 324 -9.82 24.39 -0.93
N ARG A 325 -10.12 25.69 -0.74
CA ARG A 325 -9.84 26.73 -1.74
C ARG A 325 -9.21 27.94 -1.07
N VAL A 326 -8.15 28.47 -1.66
CA VAL A 326 -7.61 29.79 -1.31
C VAL A 326 -8.60 30.86 -1.79
N ARG A 327 -8.95 31.80 -0.90
CA ARG A 327 -9.86 32.90 -1.22
C ARG A 327 -9.31 34.20 -0.63
N PHE A 328 -9.48 35.29 -1.36
CA PHE A 328 -9.27 36.63 -0.83
C PHE A 328 -10.53 37.09 -0.10
N VAL A 329 -10.39 37.45 1.17
CA VAL A 329 -11.50 37.94 2.00
C VAL A 329 -11.29 39.43 2.23
N PHE A 330 -12.17 40.24 1.64
CA PHE A 330 -12.18 41.70 1.83
C PHE A 330 -13.22 42.10 2.87
N ARG A 331 -12.94 43.16 3.63
CA ARG A 331 -13.97 43.78 4.46
C ARG A 331 -15.03 44.39 3.56
N ARG A 332 -16.29 44.30 3.97
CA ARG A 332 -17.39 45.01 3.29
C ARG A 332 -17.02 46.50 3.21
N PRO A 333 -17.07 47.13 2.02
CA PRO A 333 -16.84 48.56 1.93
C PRO A 333 -17.88 49.29 2.81
N PRO A 334 -17.50 50.36 3.52
CA PRO A 334 -18.48 51.17 4.24
C PRO A 334 -19.55 51.64 3.24
N LEU A 335 -20.81 51.72 3.69
CA LEU A 335 -21.87 52.34 2.89
C LEU A 335 -21.38 53.73 2.44
N SER A 336 -21.55 54.01 1.16
CA SER A 336 -21.01 55.22 0.53
C SER A 336 -21.46 56.47 1.29
N TYR A 337 -20.50 57.24 1.82
CA TYR A 337 -20.67 58.52 2.51
C TYR A 337 -21.20 59.65 1.60
N VAL A 338 -21.84 59.33 0.48
CA VAL A 338 -22.43 60.34 -0.41
C VAL A 338 -23.76 60.77 0.17
N SER A 339 -23.85 62.04 0.54
CA SER A 339 -25.04 62.65 1.16
C SER A 339 -26.25 62.70 0.23
N ASN A 340 -26.05 62.64 -1.10
CA ASN A 340 -27.15 62.65 -2.05
C ASN A 340 -26.88 61.81 -3.31
N LEU A 341 -27.48 60.62 -3.36
CA LEU A 341 -27.43 59.70 -4.50
C LEU A 341 -28.01 60.30 -5.78
N PHE A 342 -28.89 61.30 -5.69
CA PHE A 342 -29.55 61.93 -6.84
C PHE A 342 -28.67 62.95 -7.58
N VAL A 343 -27.57 63.43 -6.97
CA VAL A 343 -26.64 64.39 -7.60
C VAL A 343 -25.47 63.66 -8.28
N LEU A 344 -25.20 62.42 -7.88
CA LEU A 344 -24.11 61.58 -8.40
C LEU A 344 -24.14 61.30 -9.91
N PRO A 345 -25.32 61.17 -10.59
CA PRO A 345 -25.35 60.80 -12.00
C PRO A 345 -24.73 61.83 -12.95
N PHE A 346 -24.65 63.11 -12.56
CA PHE A 346 -24.16 64.18 -13.44
C PHE A 346 -23.07 65.01 -12.77
N ALA A 347 -22.02 65.33 -13.54
CA ALA A 347 -20.96 66.22 -13.08
C ALA A 347 -21.51 67.62 -12.77
N ARG A 348 -20.84 68.35 -11.87
CA ARG A 348 -21.24 69.71 -11.46
C ARG A 348 -21.51 70.64 -12.65
N ASN A 349 -20.69 70.53 -13.69
CA ASN A 349 -20.81 71.34 -14.91
C ASN A 349 -22.10 71.06 -15.68
N VAL A 350 -22.58 69.81 -15.68
CA VAL A 350 -23.85 69.44 -16.34
C VAL A 350 -25.01 70.09 -15.61
N TRP A 351 -25.04 70.01 -14.27
CA TRP A 351 -26.06 70.69 -13.47
C TRP A 351 -26.08 72.20 -13.71
N ILE A 352 -24.89 72.85 -13.71
CA ILE A 352 -24.77 74.28 -14.01
C ILE A 352 -25.29 74.59 -15.42
N ALA A 353 -24.89 73.80 -16.43
CA ALA A 353 -25.33 73.99 -17.81
C ALA A 353 -26.85 73.80 -17.96
N THR A 354 -27.44 72.80 -17.31
CA THR A 354 -28.90 72.60 -17.30
C THR A 354 -29.61 73.76 -16.63
N THR A 355 -29.13 74.26 -15.48
CA THR A 355 -29.72 75.44 -14.84
C THR A 355 -29.64 76.68 -15.73
N LEU A 356 -28.48 76.93 -16.35
CA LEU A 356 -28.30 78.05 -17.29
C LEU A 356 -29.24 77.92 -18.49
N PHE A 357 -29.31 76.74 -19.10
CA PHE A 357 -30.18 76.47 -20.25
C PHE A 357 -31.67 76.65 -19.91
N CYS A 358 -32.13 76.11 -18.79
CA CYS A 358 -33.51 76.30 -18.32
C CYS A 358 -33.82 77.77 -18.04
N SER A 359 -32.89 78.51 -17.42
CA SER A 359 -33.08 79.94 -17.13
C SER A 359 -33.15 80.79 -18.40
N PHE A 360 -32.28 80.50 -19.38
CA PHE A 360 -32.28 81.17 -20.67
C PHE A 360 -33.58 80.89 -21.45
N GLY A 361 -34.04 79.64 -21.48
CA GLY A 361 -35.32 79.28 -22.09
C GLY A 361 -36.51 79.98 -21.44
N TYR A 362 -36.51 80.10 -20.10
CA TYR A 362 -37.54 80.84 -19.38
C TYR A 362 -37.55 82.33 -19.75
N ILE A 363 -36.38 82.97 -19.82
CA ILE A 363 -36.26 84.39 -20.22
C ILE A 363 -36.80 84.61 -21.63
N ILE A 364 -36.46 83.73 -22.58
CA ILE A 364 -36.97 83.80 -23.96
C ILE A 364 -38.49 83.64 -24.01
N LEU A 365 -39.07 82.77 -23.19
CA LEU A 365 -40.52 82.56 -23.15
C LEU A 365 -41.28 83.71 -22.45
N TYR A 366 -40.60 84.48 -21.60
CA TYR A 366 -41.18 85.60 -20.86
C TYR A 366 -41.15 86.92 -21.65
N LEU A 367 -40.15 87.09 -22.52
CA LEU A 367 -40.08 88.16 -23.52
C LEU A 367 -41.03 87.90 -24.68
#